data_AF-A0A3D2RNE0-F1
#
_entry.id   AF-A0A3D2RNE0-F1
#
_cell.length_a   1.000
_cell.length_b   1.000
_cell.length_c   1.000
_cell.angle_alpha   90.00
_cell.angle_beta   90.00
_cell.angle_gamma   90.00
#
_symmetry.space_group_name_H-M   'P 1'
#
loop_
_entity.id
_entity.type
_entity.pdbx_description
1 polymer ?
#
loop_
_entity_poly.entity_id
_entity_poly.type
_entity_poly.pdbx_seq_one_letter_code
_entity_poly.pdbx_strand_id
1 'polypeptide(L)' 'LEQLQQQVRGCTACRLCEGRQHVVFGSGSPTADVMFVGEAPGREEDLKGFPFVGAAGDLLTK' A
#
# COMPACT_ATOMS: atom_id res chain seq x y z
N LEU A 1 5.48 11.23 -7.60
CA LEU A 1 4.77 10.35 -6.63
C LEU A 1 4.89 10.86 -5.19
N GLU A 2 6.00 11.48 -4.80
CA GLU A 2 6.25 11.96 -3.43
C GLU A 2 5.16 12.87 -2.87
N GLN A 3 4.71 13.88 -3.63
CA GLN A 3 3.64 14.79 -3.19
C GLN A 3 2.34 14.05 -2.86
N LEU A 4 1.93 13.11 -3.74
CA LEU A 4 0.74 12.30 -3.54
C LEU A 4 0.89 11.40 -2.32
N GLN A 5 2.06 10.78 -2.14
CA GLN A 5 2.37 9.96 -0.97
C GLN A 5 2.24 10.79 0.32
N GLN A 6 2.70 12.04 0.33
CA GLN A 6 2.60 12.91 1.49
C GLN A 6 1.15 13.30 1.80
N GLN A 7 0.34 13.57 0.77
CA GLN A 7 -1.09 13.85 0.94
C GLN A 7 -1.84 12.66 1.54
N VAL A 8 -1.60 11.44 1.06
CA VAL A 8 -2.35 10.26 1.53
C VAL A 8 -1.94 9.79 2.92
N ARG A 9 -0.70 10.07 3.37
CA ARG A 9 -0.22 9.68 4.71
C ARG A 9 -1.13 10.19 5.83
N GLY A 10 -1.69 11.39 5.66
CA GLY A 10 -2.61 12.01 6.62
C GLY A 10 -4.09 11.81 6.30
N CYS A 11 -4.45 10.95 5.34
CA CYS A 11 -5.83 10.86 4.85
C CYS A 11 -6.79 10.33 5.92
N THR A 12 -7.81 11.13 6.27
CA THR A 12 -8.87 10.79 7.22
C THR A 12 -10.26 10.81 6.58
N ALA A 13 -10.34 10.69 5.26
CA ALA A 13 -11.59 10.82 4.51
C ALA A 13 -12.60 9.67 4.74
N CYS A 14 -12.21 8.58 5.41
CA CYS A 14 -13.11 7.48 5.75
C CYS A 14 -12.68 6.75 7.03
N ARG A 15 -13.59 5.97 7.61
CA ARG A 15 -13.40 5.20 8.86
C ARG A 15 -12.20 4.25 8.88
N LEU A 16 -11.63 3.89 7.72
CA LEU A 16 -10.44 3.04 7.67
C LEU A 16 -9.23 3.69 8.34
N CYS A 17 -9.21 5.03 8.47
CA CYS A 17 -8.16 5.72 9.21
C CYS A 17 -8.13 5.40 10.70
N GLU A 18 -9.23 4.92 11.27
CA GLU A 18 -9.35 4.67 12.71
C GLU A 18 -8.67 3.36 13.13
N GLY A 19 -8.58 2.39 12.22
CA GLY A 19 -8.08 1.04 12.53
C GLY A 19 -6.73 0.65 11.91
N ARG A 20 -6.22 1.44 10.96
CA ARG A 20 -4.94 1.16 10.28
C ARG A 20 -3.74 1.51 11.17
N GLN A 21 -2.65 0.78 11.03
CA GLN A 21 -1.35 1.17 11.58
C GLN A 21 -0.56 2.02 10.59
N HIS A 22 -0.59 1.66 9.30
CA HIS A 22 0.13 2.38 8.26
C HIS A 22 -0.74 2.64 7.03
N VAL A 23 -0.51 3.77 6.37
CA VAL A 23 -1.01 3.98 5.02
C VAL A 23 -0.08 3.25 4.06
N VAL A 24 -0.60 2.24 3.37
CA VAL A 24 0.12 1.51 2.33
C VAL A 24 -0.18 2.16 0.98
N PHE A 25 0.73 3.02 0.51
CA PHE A 25 0.52 3.80 -0.71
C PHE A 25 0.73 2.99 -1.99
N GLY A 26 1.91 2.39 -2.12
CA GLY A 26 2.39 1.75 -3.35
C GLY A 26 3.91 1.80 -3.39
N SER A 27 4.54 0.83 -4.05
CA SER A 27 5.98 0.74 -4.19
C SER A 27 6.35 0.29 -5.61
N GLY A 28 7.43 0.83 -6.16
CA GLY A 28 7.91 0.47 -7.48
C GLY A 28 8.51 1.67 -8.22
N SER A 29 8.88 1.43 -9.48
CA SER A 29 9.37 2.50 -10.34
C SER A 29 8.22 3.41 -10.78
N PRO A 30 8.36 4.76 -10.67
CA PRO A 30 7.41 5.70 -11.27
C PRO A 30 7.30 5.59 -12.80
N THR A 31 8.28 4.94 -13.44
CA THR A 31 8.35 4.73 -14.89
C THR A 31 8.15 3.26 -15.27
N ALA A 32 7.54 2.46 -14.39
CA ALA A 32 7.24 1.07 -14.73
C ALA A 32 6.22 0.99 -15.87
N ASP A 33 6.43 0.07 -16.81
CA ASP A 33 5.49 -0.18 -17.92
C ASP A 33 4.21 -0.89 -17.45
N VAL A 34 4.28 -1.57 -16.30
CA VAL A 34 3.18 -2.36 -15.73
C VAL A 34 2.98 -1.98 -14.26
N MET A 35 1.71 -1.79 -13.87
CA MET A 35 1.29 -1.55 -12.49
C MET A 35 0.31 -2.64 -12.04
N PHE A 36 0.61 -3.27 -10.90
CA PHE A 36 -0.28 -4.21 -10.24
C PHE A 36 -1.13 -3.47 -9.19
N VAL A 37 -2.45 -3.67 -9.22
CA VAL A 37 -3.39 -3.06 -8.28
C VAL A 37 -4.16 -4.16 -7.58
N GLY A 38 -3.98 -4.27 -6.26
CA GLY A 38 -4.74 -5.17 -5.40
C GLY A 38 -6.02 -4.54 -4.86
N GLU A 39 -6.73 -5.25 -4.00
CA GLU A 39 -7.97 -4.76 -3.37
C GLU A 39 -7.70 -3.75 -2.24
N ALA A 40 -7.03 -4.20 -1.18
CA ALA A 40 -6.72 -3.40 0.01
C ALA A 40 -5.51 -4.00 0.76
N PRO A 41 -4.86 -3.25 1.66
CA PRO A 41 -3.80 -3.77 2.51
C PRO A 41 -4.33 -4.87 3.44
N GLY A 42 -3.66 -6.01 3.45
CA GLY A 42 -3.87 -7.06 4.46
C GLY A 42 -3.18 -6.72 5.78
N ARG A 43 -3.22 -7.65 6.73
CA ARG A 43 -2.62 -7.48 8.06
C ARG A 43 -1.11 -7.22 7.98
N GLU A 44 -0.38 -7.98 7.16
CA GLU A 44 1.07 -7.82 7.06
C GLU A 44 1.47 -6.54 6.35
N GLU A 45 0.72 -6.17 5.31
CA GLU A 45 0.89 -4.91 4.61
C GLU A 45 0.65 -3.72 5.54
N ASP A 46 -0.44 -3.74 6.32
CA ASP A 46 -0.74 -2.69 7.30
C ASP A 46 0.32 -2.63 8.41
N LEU A 47 0.86 -3.77 8.87
CA LEU A 47 1.93 -3.79 9.88
C LEU A 47 3.26 -3.24 9.35
N LYS A 48 3.62 -3.58 8.10
CA LYS A 48 4.93 -3.25 7.52
C LYS A 48 4.92 -1.91 6.77
N GLY A 49 3.76 -1.43 6.33
CA GLY A 49 3.63 -0.22 5.50
C GLY A 49 3.98 -0.42 4.02
N PHE A 50 4.07 -1.67 3.56
CA PHE A 50 4.45 -2.02 2.18
C PHE A 50 3.38 -2.92 1.53
N PRO A 51 3.10 -2.77 0.23
CA PRO A 51 2.11 -3.59 -0.46
C PRO A 51 2.68 -4.98 -0.79
N PHE A 52 1.81 -5.99 -0.86
CA PHE A 52 2.15 -7.35 -1.30
C PHE A 52 3.34 -7.99 -0.54
N VAL A 53 3.30 -7.95 0.80
CA VAL A 53 4.37 -8.49 1.67
C VAL A 53 3.91 -9.66 2.54
N GLY A 54 2.64 -10.06 2.45
CA GLY A 54 2.14 -11.33 3.00
C GLY A 54 2.11 -12.45 1.96
N ALA A 55 1.50 -13.59 2.32
CA ALA A 55 1.52 -14.82 1.52
C ALA A 55 1.05 -14.66 0.05
N ALA A 56 0.07 -13.79 -0.21
CA ALA A 56 -0.40 -13.51 -1.57
C ALA A 56 0.66 -12.72 -2.38
N GLY A 57 1.39 -11.81 -1.73
CA GLY A 57 2.49 -11.08 -2.34
C GLY A 57 3.73 -11.95 -2.60
N ASP A 58 4.01 -12.89 -1.69
CA ASP A 58 5.02 -13.91 -1.91
C ASP A 58 4.72 -14.76 -3.14
N LEU A 59 3.44 -15.10 -3.38
CA LEU A 59 3.04 -15.81 -4.59
C LEU A 59 3.19 -14.95 -5.85
N LEU A 60 2.85 -13.66 -5.79
CA LEU A 60 2.98 -12.72 -6.90
C LEU A 60 4.44 -12.52 -7.33
N THR A 61 5.38 -12.63 -6.39
CA THR A 61 6.82 -12.35 -6.60
C THR A 61 7.64 -13.61 -6.90
N LYS A 62 6.99 -14.78 -7.04
CA LYS A 62 7.64 -16.03 -7.49
C LYS A 62 7.78 -16.07 -9.00
#